data_AF-A0A1F9E7I3-F1
#
_entry.id   AF-A0A1F9E7I3-F1
#
_cell.length_a   1.000
_cell.length_b   1.000
_cell.length_c   1.000
_cell.angle_alpha   90.00
_cell.angle_beta   90.00
_cell.angle_gamma   90.00
#
_symmetry.space_group_name_H-M   'P 1'
#
loop_
_entity.id
_entity.type
_entity.pdbx_description
1 polymer ?
#
loop_
_entity_poly.entity_id
_entity_poly.type
_entity_poly.pdbx_seq_one_letter_code
_entity_poly.pdbx_strand_id
1 'polypeptide(L)'
;MRKQYIINQDFQFRYIGLLIGVASIICLVFVVAAKYYINLNLNPLIESGLISSPLAQELIQVEKNFLNKNLLTIFLVLISVLTLVGIFITHRIAGPIYALERRMKQIAQEGFQHMPFHVRKNDEFQELVENFNTMMESLQKKYENTKDVKQQPEQLKKVA
;
A
#
# COMPACT_ATOMS: atom_id res chain seq x y z
N MET A 1 -16.07 16.65 -11.90
CA MET A 1 -15.27 15.61 -11.20
C MET A 1 -13.83 16.11 -11.04
N ARG A 2 -13.37 16.43 -9.83
CA ARG A 2 -11.96 16.79 -9.59
C ARG A 2 -11.18 15.53 -9.21
N LYS A 3 -10.41 14.98 -10.16
CA LYS A 3 -9.47 13.88 -9.92
C LYS A 3 -8.22 14.42 -9.22
N GLN A 4 -8.25 14.57 -7.90
CA GLN A 4 -7.02 14.72 -7.12
C GLN A 4 -6.52 13.31 -6.78
N TYR A 5 -5.51 12.85 -7.50
CA TYR A 5 -4.90 11.52 -7.32
C TYR A 5 -3.99 11.45 -6.08
N ILE A 6 -3.81 12.58 -5.40
CA ILE A 6 -2.85 12.77 -4.32
C ILE A 6 -3.60 13.44 -3.16
N ILE A 7 -3.84 12.67 -2.10
CA ILE A 7 -4.61 13.10 -0.93
C ILE A 7 -3.72 13.12 0.33
N ASN A 8 -2.70 12.25 0.40
CA ASN A 8 -1.74 12.20 1.51
C ASN A 8 -0.39 11.63 1.01
N GLN A 9 0.52 12.50 0.57
CA GLN A 9 1.79 12.12 -0.08
C GLN A 9 2.71 11.36 0.86
N ASP A 10 2.75 11.75 2.13
CA ASP A 10 3.73 11.24 3.09
C ASP A 10 3.51 9.76 3.42
N PHE A 11 2.24 9.35 3.53
CA PHE A 11 1.90 7.93 3.70
C PHE A 11 2.24 7.12 2.45
N GLN A 12 1.93 7.63 1.25
CA GLN A 12 2.20 6.89 0.02
C GLN A 12 3.69 6.66 -0.21
N PHE A 13 4.52 7.71 -0.11
CA PHE A 13 5.96 7.59 -0.32
C PHE A 13 6.65 6.71 0.72
N ARG A 14 6.23 6.78 1.99
CA ARG A 14 6.81 5.94 3.05
C ARG A 14 6.60 4.44 2.77
N TYR A 15 5.39 4.04 2.39
CA TYR A 15 5.07 2.63 2.17
C TYR A 15 5.58 2.12 0.82
N ILE A 16 5.52 2.93 -0.24
CA ILE A 16 6.13 2.59 -1.54
C ILE A 16 7.64 2.42 -1.37
N GLY A 17 8.30 3.34 -0.65
CA GLY A 17 9.73 3.25 -0.36
C GLY A 17 10.09 1.99 0.43
N LEU A 18 9.27 1.62 1.41
CA LEU A 18 9.44 0.37 2.17
C LEU A 18 9.29 -0.86 1.27
N LEU A 19 8.27 -0.91 0.41
CA LEU A 19 8.06 -2.02 -0.53
C LEU A 19 9.22 -2.16 -1.52
N ILE A 20 9.68 -1.06 -2.11
CA ILE A 20 10.83 -1.05 -3.02
C ILE A 20 12.10 -1.48 -2.28
N GLY A 21 12.31 -1.01 -1.06
CA GLY A 21 13.46 -1.39 -0.23
C GLY A 21 13.50 -2.88 0.05
N VAL A 22 12.39 -3.47 0.51
CA VAL A 22 12.27 -4.91 0.76
C VAL A 22 12.48 -5.71 -0.52
N ALA A 23 11.85 -5.32 -1.62
CA ALA A 23 12.02 -5.99 -2.90
C ALA A 23 13.46 -5.92 -3.42
N SER A 24 14.13 -4.78 -3.23
CA SER A 24 15.53 -4.59 -3.62
C SER A 24 16.46 -5.49 -2.82
N ILE A 25 16.22 -5.63 -1.51
CA ILE A 25 16.98 -6.55 -0.66
C ILE A 25 16.78 -8.00 -1.11
N ILE A 26 15.54 -8.42 -1.35
CA ILE A 26 15.23 -9.79 -1.82
C ILE A 26 15.94 -10.05 -3.16
N CYS A 27 15.89 -9.10 -4.09
CA CYS A 27 16.54 -9.25 -5.38
C CYS A 27 18.07 -9.30 -5.23
N LEU A 28 18.66 -8.47 -4.36
CA LEU A 28 20.09 -8.50 -4.06
C LEU A 28 20.51 -9.87 -3.52
N VAL A 29 19.76 -10.43 -2.58
CA VAL A 29 20.01 -11.77 -2.04
C VAL A 29 19.99 -12.81 -3.16
N PHE A 30 19.00 -12.75 -4.06
CA PHE A 30 18.89 -13.68 -5.18
C PHE A 30 20.06 -13.55 -6.17
N VAL A 31 20.47 -12.33 -6.50
CA VAL A 31 21.63 -12.07 -7.38
C VAL A 31 22.92 -12.59 -6.75
N VAL A 32 23.14 -12.33 -5.46
CA VAL A 32 24.32 -12.82 -4.74
C VAL A 32 24.32 -14.35 -4.69
N ALA A 33 23.19 -14.97 -4.38
CA ALA A 33 23.05 -16.43 -4.34
C ALA A 33 23.31 -17.07 -5.71
N ALA A 34 22.76 -16.50 -6.79
CA ALA A 34 22.99 -16.98 -8.15
C ALA A 34 24.47 -16.88 -8.55
N LYS A 35 25.12 -15.75 -8.26
CA LYS A 35 26.56 -15.58 -8.51
C LYS A 35 27.41 -16.52 -7.67
N TYR A 36 27.05 -16.71 -6.40
CA TYR A 36 27.73 -17.63 -5.50
C TYR A 36 27.64 -19.07 -6.03
N TYR A 37 26.45 -19.53 -6.42
CA TYR A 37 26.22 -20.84 -6.99
C TYR A 37 27.04 -21.07 -8.27
N ILE A 38 27.07 -20.10 -9.19
CA ILE A 38 27.84 -20.20 -10.42
C ILE A 38 29.33 -20.30 -10.13
N ASN A 39 29.87 -19.47 -9.23
CA ASN A 39 31.29 -19.54 -8.85
C ASN A 39 31.63 -20.86 -8.17
N LEU A 40 30.74 -21.39 -7.32
CA LEU A 40 30.93 -22.66 -6.64
C LEU A 40 31.06 -23.84 -7.62
N ASN A 41 30.31 -23.82 -8.72
CA ASN A 41 30.33 -24.90 -9.71
C ASN A 41 31.41 -24.70 -10.80
N LEU A 42 31.62 -23.47 -11.29
CA LEU A 42 32.52 -23.22 -12.42
C LEU A 42 33.99 -23.04 -12.01
N ASN A 43 34.28 -22.40 -10.88
CA ASN A 43 35.67 -22.10 -10.51
C ASN A 43 36.52 -23.37 -10.31
N PRO A 44 36.03 -24.44 -9.63
CA PRO A 44 36.80 -25.68 -9.51
C PRO A 44 37.08 -26.37 -10.86
N LEU A 45 36.15 -26.25 -11.82
CA LEU A 45 36.33 -26.81 -13.17
C LEU A 45 37.37 -26.04 -14.00
N ILE A 46 37.47 -24.73 -13.78
CA ILE A 46 38.47 -23.87 -14.42
C ILE A 46 39.85 -24.12 -13.78
N GLU A 47 39.91 -24.19 -12.44
CA GLU A 47 41.14 -24.40 -11.69
C GLU A 47 41.74 -25.80 -11.89
N SER A 48 40.90 -26.83 -12.05
CA SER A 48 41.33 -28.21 -12.30
C SER A 48 41.91 -28.46 -13.70
N GLY A 49 41.90 -27.47 -14.60
CA GLY A 49 42.40 -27.65 -15.97
C GLY A 49 41.37 -28.22 -16.94
N LEU A 50 40.23 -28.70 -16.45
CA LEU A 50 39.20 -29.38 -17.26
C LEU A 50 38.56 -28.44 -18.28
N ILE A 51 38.50 -27.14 -17.96
CA ILE A 51 37.93 -26.09 -18.81
C ILE A 51 38.93 -24.94 -18.93
N SER A 52 40.09 -25.21 -19.53
CA SER A 52 41.18 -24.23 -19.69
C SER A 52 41.46 -23.81 -21.13
N SER A 53 40.64 -24.25 -22.09
CA SER A 53 40.81 -23.78 -23.47
C SER A 53 40.48 -22.27 -23.57
N PRO A 54 41.24 -21.48 -24.35
CA PRO A 54 40.96 -20.06 -24.55
C PRO A 54 39.52 -19.80 -25.02
N LEU A 55 39.02 -20.67 -25.90
CA LEU A 55 37.64 -20.64 -26.39
C LEU A 55 36.61 -20.82 -25.26
N ALA A 56 36.84 -21.75 -24.31
CA ALA A 56 35.92 -21.97 -23.21
C ALA A 56 35.88 -20.77 -22.25
N GLN A 57 37.02 -20.13 -22.00
CA GLN A 57 37.07 -18.92 -21.17
C GLN A 57 36.29 -17.77 -21.81
N GLU A 58 36.43 -17.57 -23.12
CA GLU A 58 35.65 -16.55 -23.86
C GLU A 58 34.14 -16.84 -23.79
N LEU A 59 33.73 -18.09 -24.02
CA LEU A 59 32.33 -18.49 -23.92
C LEU A 59 31.74 -18.24 -22.52
N ILE A 60 32.47 -18.61 -21.47
CA ILE A 60 32.06 -18.37 -20.08
C ILE A 60 31.90 -16.87 -19.79
N GLN A 61 32.79 -16.02 -20.32
CA GLN A 61 32.67 -14.58 -20.13
C GLN A 61 31.47 -13.99 -20.89
N VAL A 62 31.21 -14.45 -22.11
CA VAL A 62 29.99 -14.07 -22.86
C VAL A 62 28.74 -14.47 -22.08
N GLU A 63 28.69 -15.68 -21.54
CA GLU A 63 27.57 -16.18 -20.75
C GLU A 63 27.39 -15.40 -19.44
N LYS A 64 28.48 -15.14 -18.70
CA LYS A 64 28.46 -14.30 -17.48
C LYS A 64 27.94 -12.89 -17.78
N ASN A 65 28.37 -12.30 -18.90
CA ASN A 65 27.91 -10.97 -19.32
C ASN A 65 26.44 -10.98 -19.73
N PHE A 66 26.01 -12.00 -20.47
CA PHE A 66 24.61 -12.20 -20.83
C PHE A 66 23.74 -12.35 -19.59
N LEU A 67 24.15 -13.18 -18.63
CA LEU A 67 23.45 -13.38 -17.36
C LEU A 67 23.37 -12.08 -16.55
N ASN A 68 24.47 -11.35 -16.39
CA ASN A 68 24.50 -10.09 -15.65
C ASN A 68 23.54 -9.06 -16.26
N LYS A 69 23.53 -8.94 -17.60
CA LYS A 69 22.60 -8.05 -18.31
C LYS A 69 21.15 -8.47 -18.08
N ASN A 70 20.83 -9.75 -18.22
CA ASN A 70 19.47 -10.26 -17.98
C ASN A 70 19.02 -10.05 -16.54
N LEU A 71 19.88 -10.32 -15.54
CA LEU A 71 19.58 -10.07 -14.14
C LEU A 71 19.28 -8.59 -13.87
N LEU A 72 20.06 -7.68 -14.45
CA LEU A 72 19.82 -6.25 -14.34
C LEU A 72 18.48 -5.85 -14.99
N THR A 73 18.20 -6.37 -16.19
CA THR A 73 16.92 -6.11 -16.88
C THR A 73 15.73 -6.60 -16.06
N ILE A 74 15.80 -7.83 -15.53
CA ILE A 74 14.75 -8.40 -14.68
C ILE A 74 14.56 -7.55 -13.43
N PHE A 75 15.66 -7.10 -12.79
CA PHE A 75 15.60 -6.23 -11.61
C PHE A 75 14.88 -4.90 -11.91
N LEU A 76 15.24 -4.23 -12.99
CA LEU A 76 14.62 -2.95 -13.39
C LEU A 76 13.13 -3.12 -13.72
N VAL A 77 12.77 -4.19 -14.44
CA VAL A 77 11.37 -4.52 -14.75
C VAL A 77 10.60 -4.79 -13.46
N LEU A 78 11.16 -5.60 -12.56
CA LEU A 78 10.52 -5.94 -11.29
C LEU A 78 10.28 -4.70 -10.42
N ILE A 79 11.29 -3.84 -10.24
CA ILE A 79 11.13 -2.58 -9.50
C ILE A 79 10.05 -1.70 -10.13
N SER A 80 10.03 -1.60 -11.46
CA SER A 80 9.04 -0.78 -12.17
C SER A 80 7.63 -1.30 -11.92
N VAL A 81 7.41 -2.60 -12.04
CA VAL A 81 6.12 -3.25 -11.79
C VAL A 81 5.71 -3.07 -10.32
N LEU A 82 6.60 -3.35 -9.37
CA LEU A 82 6.30 -3.22 -7.94
C LEU A 82 5.99 -1.79 -7.53
N THR A 83 6.66 -0.80 -8.14
CA THR A 83 6.37 0.62 -7.91
C THR A 83 4.96 0.97 -8.37
N LEU A 84 4.58 0.56 -9.59
CA LEU A 84 3.25 0.80 -10.13
C LEU A 84 2.15 0.12 -9.28
N VAL A 85 2.38 -1.14 -8.91
CA VAL A 85 1.47 -1.89 -8.03
C VAL A 85 1.37 -1.24 -6.65
N GLY A 86 2.49 -0.83 -6.07
CA GLY A 86 2.55 -0.14 -4.79
C GLY A 86 1.73 1.15 -4.81
N ILE A 87 1.93 2.01 -5.82
CA ILE A 87 1.14 3.23 -6.01
C ILE A 87 -0.36 2.91 -6.08
N PHE A 88 -0.73 1.91 -6.88
CA PHE A 88 -2.13 1.52 -7.05
C PHE A 88 -2.77 1.06 -5.73
N ILE A 89 -2.10 0.17 -4.99
CA ILE A 89 -2.58 -0.34 -3.71
C ILE A 89 -2.67 0.78 -2.68
N THR A 90 -1.60 1.58 -2.52
CA THR A 90 -1.60 2.63 -1.50
C THR A 90 -2.62 3.73 -1.79
N HIS A 91 -2.96 3.99 -3.06
CA HIS A 91 -4.07 4.90 -3.39
C HIS A 91 -5.43 4.37 -2.90
N ARG A 92 -5.70 3.07 -3.10
CA ARG A 92 -6.94 2.39 -2.66
C ARG A 92 -7.10 2.31 -1.14
N ILE A 93 -5.99 2.39 -0.40
CA ILE A 93 -5.95 2.40 1.07
C ILE A 93 -6.04 3.84 1.61
N ALA A 94 -5.18 4.74 1.14
CA ALA A 94 -5.06 6.09 1.70
C ALA A 94 -6.30 6.96 1.44
N GLY A 95 -6.99 6.76 0.32
CA GLY A 95 -8.21 7.50 -0.03
C GLY A 95 -9.32 7.35 1.02
N PRO A 96 -9.77 6.11 1.31
CA PRO A 96 -10.76 5.83 2.35
C PRO A 96 -10.38 6.32 3.75
N ILE A 97 -9.13 6.13 4.15
CA ILE A 97 -8.65 6.54 5.48
C ILE A 97 -8.76 8.07 5.62
N TYR A 98 -8.31 8.81 4.61
CA TYR A 98 -8.43 10.26 4.62
C TYR A 98 -9.90 10.72 4.59
N ALA A 99 -10.74 10.04 3.82
CA ALA A 99 -12.17 10.34 3.78
C ALA A 99 -12.80 10.14 5.16
N LEU A 100 -12.51 9.03 5.84
CA LEU A 100 -12.99 8.75 7.20
C LEU A 100 -12.48 9.80 8.20
N GLU A 101 -11.18 10.13 8.20
CA GLU A 101 -10.61 11.16 9.08
C GLU A 101 -11.30 12.51 8.89
N ARG A 102 -11.48 12.93 7.63
CA ARG A 102 -12.17 14.18 7.30
C ARG A 102 -13.62 14.16 7.81
N ARG A 103 -14.32 13.05 7.66
CA ARG A 103 -15.71 12.89 8.13
C ARG A 103 -15.80 12.96 9.65
N MET A 104 -14.90 12.30 10.36
CA MET A 104 -14.82 12.38 11.83
C MET A 104 -14.64 13.83 12.31
N LYS A 105 -13.74 14.60 11.67
CA LYS A 105 -13.53 16.02 11.99
C LYS A 105 -14.76 16.87 11.71
N GLN A 106 -15.43 16.67 10.57
CA GLN A 106 -16.67 17.38 10.24
C GLN A 106 -17.76 17.08 11.27
N ILE A 107 -17.92 15.83 11.68
CA ILE A 107 -18.93 15.45 12.68
C ILE A 107 -18.65 16.10 14.03
N ALA A 108 -17.38 16.18 14.43
CA ALA A 108 -16.98 16.84 15.67
C ALA A 108 -17.30 18.35 15.69
N GLN A 109 -17.31 19.00 14.52
CA GLN A 109 -17.52 20.45 14.40
C GLN A 109 -18.97 20.82 14.06
N GLU A 110 -19.61 20.05 13.18
CA GLU A 110 -20.88 20.37 12.53
C GLU A 110 -22.01 19.40 12.95
N GLY A 111 -21.69 18.37 13.74
CA GLY A 111 -22.63 17.34 14.17
C GLY A 111 -22.94 16.31 13.07
N PHE A 112 -24.12 15.67 13.15
CA PHE A 112 -24.45 14.50 12.33
C PHE A 112 -24.83 14.81 10.86
N GLN A 113 -24.69 16.05 10.39
CA GLN A 113 -25.20 16.50 9.08
C GLN A 113 -24.52 15.84 7.85
N HIS A 114 -23.33 15.27 8.02
CA HIS A 114 -22.53 14.70 6.93
C HIS A 114 -22.56 13.17 6.87
N MET A 115 -23.64 12.57 7.37
CA MET A 115 -23.84 11.12 7.45
C MET A 115 -25.05 10.65 6.62
N PRO A 116 -25.04 9.42 6.07
CA PRO A 116 -23.90 8.52 5.97
C PRO A 116 -22.94 8.94 4.86
N PHE A 117 -21.72 8.41 4.87
CA PHE A 117 -20.80 8.56 3.75
C PHE A 117 -20.31 7.21 3.22
N HIS A 118 -19.85 7.22 1.97
CA HIS A 118 -19.37 6.01 1.30
C HIS A 118 -17.99 6.27 0.68
N VAL A 119 -17.21 5.19 0.57
CA VAL A 119 -15.95 5.15 -0.18
C VAL A 119 -16.18 4.47 -1.52
N ARG A 120 -15.20 4.49 -2.43
CA ARG A 120 -15.40 3.94 -3.78
C ARG A 120 -15.52 2.41 -3.70
N LYS A 121 -16.28 1.81 -4.63
CA LYS A 121 -16.52 0.36 -4.71
C LYS A 121 -15.25 -0.51 -4.75
N ASN A 122 -14.18 0.05 -5.31
CA ASN A 122 -12.91 -0.66 -5.40
C ASN A 122 -11.95 -0.22 -4.32
N ASP A 123 -12.30 0.67 -3.40
CA ASP A 123 -11.37 1.03 -2.34
C ASP A 123 -11.41 0.02 -1.19
N GLU A 124 -10.34 -0.02 -0.40
CA GLU A 124 -10.30 -0.84 0.82
C GLU A 124 -11.17 -0.21 1.94
N PHE A 125 -11.43 -0.96 3.01
CA PHE A 125 -12.14 -0.50 4.21
C PHE A 125 -13.64 -0.14 4.03
N GLN A 126 -14.32 -0.67 3.01
CA GLN A 126 -15.77 -0.47 2.85
C GLN A 126 -16.55 -0.91 4.09
N GLU A 127 -16.28 -2.10 4.60
CA GLU A 127 -16.91 -2.64 5.80
C GLU A 127 -16.66 -1.76 7.04
N LEU A 128 -15.46 -1.19 7.18
CA LEU A 128 -15.15 -0.26 8.27
C LEU A 128 -16.02 1.00 8.19
N VAL A 129 -16.21 1.54 6.98
CA VAL A 129 -17.05 2.71 6.75
C VAL A 129 -18.51 2.41 7.02
N GLU A 130 -19.00 1.23 6.63
CA GLU A 130 -20.37 0.77 6.93
C GLU A 130 -20.60 0.60 8.45
N ASN A 131 -19.65 -0.02 9.14
CA ASN A 131 -19.69 -0.15 10.60
C ASN A 131 -19.65 1.22 11.29
N PHE A 132 -18.83 2.14 10.79
CA PHE A 132 -18.79 3.52 11.27
C PHE A 132 -20.13 4.23 11.07
N ASN A 133 -20.75 4.10 9.89
CA ASN A 133 -22.07 4.68 9.61
C ASN A 133 -23.13 4.15 10.58
N THR A 134 -23.15 2.83 10.80
CA THR A 134 -24.09 2.17 11.72
C THR A 134 -23.92 2.66 13.17
N MET A 135 -22.68 2.81 13.62
CA MET A 135 -22.37 3.36 14.95
C MET A 135 -22.88 4.80 15.07
N MET A 136 -22.62 5.64 14.07
CA MET A 136 -23.02 7.05 14.07
C MET A 136 -24.54 7.21 14.03
N GLU A 137 -25.26 6.38 13.28
CA GLU A 137 -26.73 6.34 13.27
C GLU A 137 -27.27 6.01 14.66
N SER A 138 -26.68 5.03 15.34
CA SER A 138 -27.06 4.65 16.71
C SER A 138 -26.81 5.78 17.71
N LEU A 139 -25.71 6.53 17.56
CA LEU A 139 -25.41 7.70 18.38
C LEU A 139 -26.37 8.86 18.12
N GLN A 140 -26.70 9.12 16.85
CA GLN A 140 -27.65 10.15 16.48
C GLN A 140 -29.02 9.88 17.09
N LYS A 141 -29.54 8.64 16.95
CA LYS A 141 -30.81 8.22 17.56
C LYS A 141 -30.83 8.41 19.08
N LYS A 142 -29.75 8.04 19.78
CA LYS A 142 -29.63 8.25 21.23
C LYS A 142 -29.62 9.75 21.60
N TYR A 143 -28.94 10.57 20.81
CA TYR A 143 -28.85 12.01 21.02
C TYR A 143 -30.20 12.71 20.84
N GLU A 144 -30.95 12.36 19.79
CA GLU A 144 -32.30 12.85 19.52
C GLU A 144 -33.27 12.47 20.63
N ASN A 145 -33.32 11.18 21.02
CA ASN A 145 -34.16 10.72 22.13
C ASN A 145 -33.87 11.46 23.44
N THR A 146 -32.59 11.78 23.71
CA THR A 146 -32.21 12.53 24.93
C THR A 146 -32.67 14.00 24.86
N LYS A 147 -32.70 14.61 23.67
CA LYS A 147 -33.23 15.96 23.49
C LYS A 147 -34.73 16.03 23.72
N ASP A 148 -35.47 15.06 23.18
CA ASP A 148 -36.93 15.02 23.30
C ASP A 148 -37.38 14.86 24.77
N VAL A 149 -36.67 14.02 25.53
CA VAL A 149 -36.92 13.83 26.98
C VAL A 149 -36.64 15.10 27.78
N LYS A 150 -35.65 15.92 27.38
CA LYS A 150 -35.35 17.19 28.08
C LYS A 150 -36.32 18.31 27.75
N GLN A 151 -36.96 18.29 26.57
CA GLN A 151 -37.92 19.33 26.17
C GLN A 151 -39.34 19.10 26.71
N GLN A 152 -39.75 17.85 26.97
CA GLN A 152 -41.06 17.52 27.57
C GLN A 152 -41.34 18.18 28.94
N PRO A 153 -40.43 18.18 29.93
CA PRO A 153 -40.70 18.82 31.23
C PRO A 153 -40.76 20.35 31.18
N GLU A 154 -40.13 21.01 30.19
CA GLU A 154 -40.23 22.47 30.02
C GLU A 154 -41.57 22.90 29.40
N GLN A 155 -42.17 22.06 28.55
CA GLN A 155 -43.47 22.35 27.97
C GLN A 155 -44.60 22.17 28.99
N LEU A 156 -44.52 21.18 29.87
CA LEU A 156 -45.51 20.98 30.96
C LEU A 156 -45.52 22.13 31.97
N LYS A 157 -44.39 22.83 32.17
CA LYS A 157 -44.32 24.03 33.02
C LYS A 157 -44.86 25.31 32.38
N LYS A 158 -45.13 25.32 31.08
CA LYS A 158 -45.69 26.50 30.37
C LYS A 158 -47.21 26.45 30.21
N VAL A 159 -47.83 25.33 30.59
CA VAL A 159 -49.29 25.10 30.49
C VAL A 159 -49.95 25.02 31.89
N ALA A 160 -49.14 25.05 32.95
CA ALA A 160 -49.57 25.22 34.34
C ALA A 160 -49.28 26.65 34.80
#